data_AF-A0AA50Q6V6-F1
#
_entry.id   AF-A0AA50Q6V6-F1
#
_cell.length_a   1.000
_cell.length_b   1.000
_cell.length_c   1.000
_cell.angle_alpha   90.00
_cell.angle_beta   90.00
_cell.angle_gamma   90.00
#
_symmetry.space_group_name_H-M   'P 1'
#
loop_
_entity.id
_entity.type
_entity.pdbx_description
1 polymer ?
#
loop_
_entity_poly.entity_id
_entity_poly.type
_entity_poly.pdbx_seq_one_letter_code
_entity_poly.pdbx_strand_id
1 'polypeptide(L)'
;MEEVISKYKDKKLEYGFLDCHLLVLDFIKYDTTNLIGKYSDYKTGAKLALALTGCRSLVEFLESRGYQKVNPYLVSDGCIVMSGVSCSIYWDGKLFGIWDDVFQFRRVKPSELKDLGVYEYG
;
A
#
# COMPACT_ATOMS: atom_id res chain seq x y z
N MET A 1 6.78 8.72 -7.39
CA MET A 1 5.34 8.55 -7.10
C MET A 1 4.56 8.32 -8.37
N GLU A 2 4.59 9.25 -9.33
CA GLU A 2 3.89 9.11 -10.62
C GLU A 2 4.29 7.84 -11.39
N GLU A 3 5.57 7.46 -11.38
CA GLU A 3 6.05 6.22 -12.02
C GLU A 3 5.39 4.97 -11.43
N VAL A 4 5.26 4.90 -10.10
CA VAL A 4 4.62 3.77 -9.41
C VAL A 4 3.13 3.76 -9.72
N ILE A 5 2.43 4.89 -9.60
CA ILE A 5 1.01 4.96 -9.96
C ILE A 5 0.82 4.53 -11.42
N SER A 6 1.63 5.03 -12.35
CA SER A 6 1.56 4.65 -13.77
C SER A 6 1.87 3.16 -14.02
N LYS A 7 2.73 2.54 -13.21
CA LYS A 7 3.02 1.10 -13.30
C LYS A 7 1.77 0.26 -12.98
N TYR A 8 0.93 0.70 -12.06
CA TYR A 8 -0.21 -0.08 -11.55
C TYR A 8 -1.54 0.33 -12.15
N LYS A 9 -1.74 1.61 -12.50
CA LYS A 9 -3.03 2.16 -12.90
C LYS A 9 -3.67 1.38 -14.05
N ASP A 10 -4.97 1.14 -13.91
CA ASP A 10 -5.85 0.42 -14.83
C ASP A 10 -5.47 -1.06 -15.06
N LYS A 11 -4.50 -1.59 -14.31
CA LYS A 11 -4.16 -3.01 -14.34
C LYS A 11 -5.01 -3.81 -13.37
N LYS A 12 -5.24 -5.08 -13.72
CA LYS A 12 -5.90 -6.02 -12.83
C LYS A 12 -4.98 -6.46 -11.70
N LEU A 13 -5.57 -6.74 -10.55
CA LEU A 13 -4.92 -7.45 -9.45
C LEU A 13 -4.37 -8.78 -9.97
N GLU A 14 -3.09 -8.99 -9.73
CA GLU A 14 -2.38 -10.23 -10.00
C GLU A 14 -1.46 -10.50 -8.81
N TYR A 15 -1.88 -11.39 -7.91
CA TYR A 15 -1.07 -11.74 -6.74
C TYR A 15 0.32 -12.21 -7.17
N GLY A 16 1.36 -11.68 -6.52
CA GLY A 16 2.75 -11.99 -6.85
C GLY A 16 3.34 -11.08 -7.91
N PHE A 17 2.57 -10.20 -8.55
CA PHE A 17 3.08 -9.31 -9.60
C PHE A 17 2.54 -7.89 -9.48
N LEU A 18 1.24 -7.75 -9.24
CA LEU A 18 0.50 -6.50 -9.13
C LEU A 18 -0.53 -6.64 -8.01
N ASP A 19 -0.13 -6.39 -6.77
CA ASP A 19 -1.05 -6.34 -5.62
C ASP A 19 -0.73 -5.18 -4.68
N CYS A 20 -1.61 -4.95 -3.70
CA CYS A 20 -1.50 -3.79 -2.82
C CYS A 20 -0.21 -3.77 -1.97
N HIS A 21 0.34 -4.92 -1.57
CA HIS A 21 1.59 -4.95 -0.82
C HIS A 21 2.77 -4.58 -1.71
N LEU A 22 2.82 -5.12 -2.94
CA LEU A 22 3.85 -4.75 -3.92
C LEU A 22 3.74 -3.27 -4.32
N LEU A 23 2.54 -2.72 -4.43
CA LEU A 23 2.34 -1.28 -4.63
C LEU A 23 3.03 -0.45 -3.55
N VAL A 24 2.81 -0.80 -2.27
CA VAL A 24 3.44 -0.10 -1.14
C VAL A 24 4.95 -0.29 -1.14
N LEU A 25 5.44 -1.52 -1.34
CA LEU A 25 6.87 -1.81 -1.36
C LEU A 25 7.59 -1.09 -2.50
N ASP A 26 7.02 -1.05 -3.70
CA ASP A 26 7.54 -0.28 -4.83
C ASP A 26 7.50 1.23 -4.53
N PHE A 27 6.43 1.70 -3.90
CA PHE A 27 6.26 3.11 -3.54
C PHE A 27 7.37 3.62 -2.62
N ILE A 28 7.74 2.83 -1.62
CA ILE A 28 8.84 3.13 -0.70
C ILE A 28 10.22 2.71 -1.24
N LYS A 29 10.28 2.25 -2.49
CA LYS A 29 11.49 1.79 -3.20
C LYS A 29 12.21 0.63 -2.50
N TYR A 30 11.45 -0.31 -1.95
CA TYR A 30 11.98 -1.55 -1.40
C TYR A 30 12.21 -2.58 -2.51
N ASP A 31 13.26 -3.39 -2.40
CA ASP A 31 13.55 -4.44 -3.37
C ASP A 31 12.56 -5.60 -3.21
N THR A 32 11.69 -5.77 -4.21
CA THR A 32 10.66 -6.79 -4.25
C THR A 32 11.03 -7.99 -5.12
N THR A 33 12.26 -8.07 -5.66
CA THR A 33 12.69 -9.13 -6.59
C THR A 33 12.44 -10.54 -6.06
N ASN A 34 12.58 -10.73 -4.75
CA ASN A 34 12.37 -12.03 -4.09
C ASN A 34 10.89 -12.40 -3.84
N LEU A 35 9.95 -11.49 -4.09
CA LEU A 35 8.50 -11.72 -3.94
C LEU A 35 7.82 -12.03 -5.27
N ILE A 36 8.37 -11.56 -6.38
CA ILE A 36 7.72 -11.62 -7.69
C ILE A 36 7.46 -13.08 -8.09
N GLY A 37 6.20 -13.39 -8.38
CA GLY A 37 5.72 -14.72 -8.80
C GLY A 37 5.78 -15.81 -7.74
N LYS A 38 6.01 -15.46 -6.46
CA LYS A 38 6.16 -16.46 -5.37
C LYS A 38 4.88 -16.80 -4.62
N TYR A 39 3.77 -16.15 -4.93
CA TYR A 39 2.48 -16.38 -4.31
C TYR A 39 1.33 -16.08 -5.26
N SER A 40 0.17 -16.68 -5.00
CA SER A 40 -1.06 -16.53 -5.79
C SER A 40 -2.26 -16.04 -4.97
N ASP A 41 -2.04 -15.70 -3.70
CA ASP A 41 -3.09 -15.22 -2.79
C ASP A 41 -2.56 -14.18 -1.79
N TYR A 42 -3.47 -13.37 -1.24
CA TYR A 42 -3.13 -12.26 -0.35
C TYR A 42 -2.50 -12.71 0.99
N LYS A 43 -2.88 -13.88 1.52
CA LYS A 43 -2.37 -14.36 2.82
C LYS A 43 -0.92 -14.78 2.70
N THR A 44 -0.61 -15.53 1.64
CA THR A 44 0.76 -15.95 1.35
C THR A 44 1.63 -14.75 1.00
N GLY A 45 1.12 -13.81 0.19
CA GLY A 45 1.81 -12.57 -0.12
C GLY A 45 2.18 -11.75 1.11
N ALA A 46 1.22 -11.54 2.02
CA ALA A 46 1.47 -10.86 3.29
C ALA A 46 2.57 -11.56 4.10
N LYS A 47 2.48 -12.89 4.27
CA LYS A 47 3.51 -13.65 5.00
C LYS A 47 4.90 -13.52 4.38
N LEU A 48 5.01 -13.60 3.06
CA LEU A 48 6.30 -13.48 2.36
C LEU A 48 6.86 -12.05 2.45
N ALA A 49 6.02 -11.02 2.32
CA ALA A 49 6.45 -9.64 2.49
C ALA A 49 6.98 -9.38 3.91
N LEU A 50 6.31 -9.92 4.92
CA LEU A 50 6.76 -9.86 6.32
C LEU A 50 8.07 -10.63 6.54
N ALA A 51 8.19 -11.83 5.98
CA ALA A 51 9.44 -12.60 6.05
C ALA A 51 10.61 -11.88 5.37
N LEU A 52 10.37 -11.22 4.22
CA LEU A 52 11.39 -10.47 3.49
C LEU A 52 11.84 -9.22 4.24
N THR A 53 10.93 -8.55 4.94
CA THR A 53 11.23 -7.34 5.70
C THR A 53 11.77 -7.64 7.11
N GLY A 54 11.58 -8.87 7.61
CA GLY A 54 11.90 -9.25 8.98
C GLY A 54 10.95 -8.67 10.02
N CYS A 55 9.83 -8.08 9.59
CA CYS A 55 8.84 -7.43 10.46
C CYS A 55 7.63 -8.33 10.71
N ARG A 56 6.93 -8.12 11.82
CA ARG A 56 5.71 -8.87 12.20
C ARG A 56 4.45 -8.31 11.56
N SER A 57 4.51 -7.07 11.07
CA SER A 57 3.41 -6.42 10.36
C SER A 57 3.92 -5.39 9.35
N LEU A 58 3.07 -5.02 8.38
CA LEU A 58 3.39 -3.95 7.45
C LEU A 58 3.51 -2.61 8.18
N VAL A 59 2.76 -2.40 9.27
CA VAL A 59 2.87 -1.22 10.13
C VAL A 59 4.26 -1.11 10.75
N GLU A 60 4.73 -2.17 11.40
CA GLU A 60 6.08 -2.22 12.00
C GLU A 60 7.16 -1.99 10.92
N PHE A 61 6.94 -2.53 9.72
CA PHE A 61 7.82 -2.27 8.60
C PHE A 61 7.81 -0.80 8.18
N LEU A 62 6.66 -0.16 8.02
CA LEU A 62 6.56 1.27 7.71
C LEU A 62 7.27 2.12 8.77
N GLU A 63 7.03 1.84 10.04
CA GLU A 63 7.69 2.51 11.18
C GLU A 63 9.21 2.34 11.13
N SER A 64 9.71 1.14 10.81
CA SER A 64 11.15 0.88 10.62
C SER A 64 11.77 1.68 9.48
N ARG A 65 10.94 2.17 8.55
CA ARG A 65 11.34 2.99 7.41
C ARG A 65 11.15 4.48 7.65
N GLY A 66 10.76 4.90 8.85
CA GLY A 66 10.57 6.31 9.20
C GLY A 66 9.17 6.85 8.92
N TYR A 67 8.21 5.98 8.58
CA TYR A 67 6.81 6.39 8.52
C TYR A 67 6.23 6.45 9.93
N GLN A 68 5.35 7.40 10.16
CA GLN A 68 4.63 7.56 11.41
C GLN A 68 3.13 7.60 11.18
N LYS A 69 2.37 7.03 12.12
CA LYS A 69 0.92 7.11 12.08
C LYS A 69 0.49 8.55 12.34
N VAL A 70 -0.28 9.13 11.42
CA VAL A 70 -0.81 10.48 11.52
C VAL A 70 -2.32 10.46 11.75
N ASN A 71 -2.85 11.60 12.18
CA ASN A 71 -4.29 11.80 12.25
C ASN A 71 -4.88 11.69 10.83
N PRO A 72 -5.91 10.86 10.58
CA PRO A 72 -6.50 10.73 9.25
C PRO A 72 -7.05 12.04 8.64
N TYR A 73 -7.38 13.03 9.47
CA TYR A 73 -7.78 14.37 9.01
C TYR A 73 -6.61 15.22 8.49
N LEU A 74 -5.37 14.80 8.75
CA LEU A 74 -4.14 15.43 8.25
C LEU A 74 -3.54 14.66 7.07
N VAL A 75 -4.31 13.76 6.44
CA VAL A 75 -3.85 13.01 5.28
C VAL A 75 -3.33 13.95 4.19
N SER A 76 -2.20 13.58 3.61
CA SER A 76 -1.49 14.33 2.59
C SER A 76 -1.10 13.41 1.44
N ASP A 77 -0.70 14.00 0.32
CA ASP A 77 -0.22 13.27 -0.85
C ASP A 77 1.02 12.43 -0.52
N GLY A 78 0.96 11.14 -0.85
CA GLY A 78 2.00 10.16 -0.51
C GLY A 78 1.78 9.43 0.81
N CYS A 79 0.76 9.79 1.58
CA CYS A 79 0.35 9.00 2.75
C CYS A 79 -0.05 7.58 2.32
N ILE A 80 0.41 6.59 3.08
CA ILE A 80 -0.04 5.20 2.94
C ILE A 80 -1.25 5.01 3.84
N VAL A 81 -2.34 4.54 3.25
CA VAL A 81 -3.62 4.31 3.94
C VAL A 81 -3.86 2.81 4.04
N MET A 82 -4.11 2.33 5.26
CA MET A 82 -4.26 0.92 5.57
C MET A 82 -5.62 0.62 6.19
N SER A 83 -6.22 -0.49 5.74
CA SER A 83 -7.43 -1.10 6.30
C SER A 83 -7.18 -2.59 6.51
N GLY A 84 -6.72 -2.97 7.71
CA GLY A 84 -6.27 -4.33 7.97
C GLY A 84 -5.03 -4.68 7.13
N VAL A 85 -5.17 -5.64 6.22
CA VAL A 85 -4.09 -6.06 5.29
C VAL A 85 -4.12 -5.32 3.96
N SER A 86 -5.22 -4.64 3.63
CA SER A 86 -5.34 -3.86 2.41
C SER A 86 -4.65 -2.51 2.58
N CYS A 87 -3.91 -2.10 1.56
CA CYS A 87 -3.21 -0.82 1.54
C CYS A 87 -3.47 -0.04 0.25
N SER A 88 -3.35 1.28 0.36
CA SER A 88 -3.59 2.25 -0.71
C SER A 88 -2.69 3.46 -0.49
N ILE A 89 -2.53 4.30 -1.51
CA ILE A 89 -1.75 5.54 -1.47
C ILE A 89 -2.73 6.70 -1.63
N TYR A 90 -2.69 7.68 -0.74
CA TYR A 90 -3.45 8.91 -0.90
C TYR A 90 -2.74 9.84 -1.89
N TRP A 91 -3.46 10.37 -2.86
CA TRP A 91 -2.94 11.27 -3.89
C TRP A 91 -4.04 12.10 -4.53
N ASP A 92 -3.88 13.42 -4.59
CA ASP A 92 -4.81 14.37 -5.23
C ASP A 92 -6.26 14.17 -4.78
N GLY A 93 -6.47 14.10 -3.46
CA GLY A 93 -7.79 13.95 -2.85
C GLY A 93 -8.43 12.57 -3.03
N LYS A 94 -7.68 11.57 -3.50
CA LYS A 94 -8.17 10.22 -3.83
C LYS A 94 -7.29 9.16 -3.18
N LEU A 95 -7.85 7.97 -2.99
CA LEU A 95 -7.05 6.78 -2.73
C LEU A 95 -6.73 6.09 -4.06
N PHE A 96 -5.48 5.67 -4.22
CA PHE A 96 -5.02 4.78 -5.27
C PHE A 96 -4.69 3.41 -4.68
N GLY A 97 -5.17 2.35 -5.31
CA GLY A 97 -5.31 1.03 -4.69
C GLY A 97 -6.26 0.17 -5.51
N ILE A 98 -6.72 -0.95 -4.94
CA ILE A 98 -7.50 -1.95 -5.66
C ILE A 98 -8.99 -1.81 -5.35
N TRP A 99 -9.80 -1.67 -6.39
CA TRP A 99 -11.26 -1.73 -6.34
C TRP A 99 -11.76 -2.57 -7.50
N ASP A 100 -12.66 -3.51 -7.23
CA ASP A 100 -13.19 -4.47 -8.22
C ASP A 100 -12.07 -5.17 -9.00
N ASP A 101 -11.04 -5.62 -8.27
CA ASP A 101 -9.82 -6.26 -8.81
C ASP A 101 -9.03 -5.42 -9.82
N VAL A 102 -9.20 -4.10 -9.81
CA VAL A 102 -8.46 -3.15 -10.68
C VAL A 102 -7.79 -2.06 -9.85
N PHE A 103 -6.57 -1.72 -10.20
CA PHE A 103 -5.88 -0.55 -9.65
C PHE A 103 -6.45 0.73 -10.24
N GLN A 104 -7.15 1.51 -9.43
CA GLN A 104 -7.81 2.73 -9.91
C GLN A 104 -7.74 3.82 -8.84
N PHE A 105 -8.29 4.99 -9.15
CA PHE A 105 -8.46 6.03 -8.14
C PHE A 105 -9.90 6.02 -7.64
N ARG A 106 -10.07 6.08 -6.33
CA ARG A 106 -11.37 6.29 -5.69
C ARG A 106 -11.35 7.59 -4.89
N ARG A 107 -12.34 8.44 -5.16
CA ARG A 107 -12.61 9.60 -4.29
C ARG A 107 -13.04 9.11 -2.92
N VAL A 108 -12.48 9.73 -1.88
CA VAL A 108 -12.83 9.42 -0.50
C VAL A 108 -13.22 10.69 0.23
N LYS A 109 -14.25 10.58 1.07
CA LYS A 109 -14.59 11.63 2.02
C LYS A 109 -13.66 11.53 3.24
N PRO A 110 -13.29 12.64 3.89
CA PRO A 110 -12.50 12.60 5.13
C PRO A 110 -13.10 11.69 6.21
N SER A 111 -14.44 11.58 6.29
CA SER A 111 -15.12 10.68 7.22
C SER A 111 -14.83 9.20 6.97
N GLU A 112 -14.57 8.80 5.73
CA GLU A 112 -14.23 7.41 5.37
C GLU A 112 -12.80 7.03 5.81
N LEU A 113 -11.95 8.02 6.12
CA LEU A 113 -10.58 7.80 6.59
C LEU A 113 -10.49 7.64 8.11
N LYS A 114 -11.53 8.01 8.86
CA LYS A 114 -11.52 8.13 10.33
C LYS A 114 -11.05 6.85 11.04
N ASP A 115 -11.42 5.69 10.50
CA ASP A 115 -11.13 4.39 11.10
C ASP A 115 -9.93 3.68 10.43
N LEU A 116 -9.24 4.36 9.51
CA LEU A 116 -8.10 3.82 8.77
C LEU A 116 -6.77 4.20 9.43
N GLY A 117 -5.76 3.36 9.22
CA GLY A 117 -4.38 3.72 9.54
C GLY A 117 -3.81 4.59 8.44
N VAL A 118 -3.43 5.83 8.75
CA VAL A 118 -2.77 6.74 7.80
C VAL A 118 -1.34 6.94 8.25
N TYR A 119 -0.39 6.73 7.34
CA TYR A 119 1.05 6.74 7.61
C TYR A 119 1.75 7.71 6.67
N GLU A 120 2.48 8.67 7.24
CA GLU A 120 3.24 9.69 6.53
C GLU A 120 4.74 9.48 6.78
N TYR A 121 5.57 9.76 5.78
CA TYR A 121 7.03 9.74 5.96
C TYR A 121 7.48 10.99 6.72
N GLY A 122 8.23 10.80 7.82
CA GLY A 122 8.76 11.87 8.67
C GLY A 122 10.02 12.54 8.15
#